data_AF-A0A8T0TBB2-F1
#
_entry.id   AF-A0A8T0TBB2-F1
#
_cell.length_a   1.000
_cell.length_b   1.000
_cell.length_c   1.000
_cell.angle_alpha   90.00
_cell.angle_beta   90.00
_cell.angle_gamma   90.00
#
_symmetry.space_group_name_H-M   'P 1'
#
loop_
_entity.id
_entity.type
_entity.pdbx_description
1 polymer ?
#
loop_
_entity_poly.entity_id
_entity_poly.type
_entity_poly.pdbx_seq_one_letter_code
_entity_poly.pdbx_strand_id
1 'polypeptide(L)'
;MTYKQFMQVLEDDISPSEAERRYQEYKTEYITTQKRAYFDLHKNEDWLNDKYHPTNLLSVIERRNERCKVMAKDFFLDLQNGTLDLGPGITAGAVSKPGSGGDGNSDGDMDSDKRRKHGKDSSKGADSLSGAPKAHPVSSESRRIQADIEHTLALVRKLDAEKGIEGNVLSSGDHDKPDVDKSHIGSMGPIIIIRGLTTVKGLEGVELLDTILTYLWRIHGVDYYGTSESHEAKGLRHVRVDNKTSSTSDVNAADWEKKLDTFWQERLNGQDPLVTLTAKDKIDAAAVEVLEPYVRKIRDESMDGNMAVELRAALNFSCS
;
A
#
# COMPACT_ATOMS: atom_id res chain seq x y z
N MET A 1 -8.64 -33.36 -4.14
CA MET A 1 -9.60 -34.34 -3.59
C MET A 1 -9.88 -33.99 -2.14
N THR A 2 -11.11 -34.22 -1.68
CA THR A 2 -11.46 -34.11 -0.25
C THR A 2 -10.95 -35.33 0.53
N TYR A 3 -10.89 -35.23 1.86
CA TYR A 3 -10.46 -36.35 2.71
C TYR A 3 -11.32 -37.60 2.50
N LYS A 4 -12.64 -37.45 2.41
CA LYS A 4 -13.58 -38.55 2.17
C LYS A 4 -13.30 -39.26 0.84
N GLN A 5 -13.00 -38.52 -0.21
CA GLN A 5 -12.67 -39.09 -1.53
C GLN A 5 -11.29 -39.76 -1.52
N PHE A 6 -10.33 -39.20 -0.79
CA PHE A 6 -8.99 -39.77 -0.66
C PHE A 6 -9.03 -41.13 0.06
N MET A 7 -9.79 -41.24 1.17
CA MET A 7 -9.97 -42.47 1.92
C MET A 7 -10.56 -43.62 1.10
N GLN A 8 -11.42 -43.31 0.12
CA GLN A 8 -12.04 -44.34 -0.74
C GLN A 8 -11.06 -44.99 -1.72
N VAL A 9 -9.85 -44.43 -1.89
CA VAL A 9 -8.84 -44.91 -2.83
C VAL A 9 -7.70 -45.65 -2.11
N LEU A 10 -7.69 -45.64 -0.77
CA LEU A 10 -6.71 -46.35 0.04
C LEU A 10 -7.10 -47.81 0.26
N GLU A 11 -6.13 -48.64 0.61
CA GLU A 11 -6.34 -50.05 0.96
C GLU A 11 -7.15 -50.18 2.26
N ASP A 12 -7.99 -51.23 2.35
CA ASP A 12 -8.93 -51.45 3.47
C ASP A 12 -8.24 -51.71 4.82
N ASP A 13 -6.97 -52.12 4.83
CA ASP A 13 -6.18 -52.47 6.02
C ASP A 13 -5.30 -51.30 6.54
N ILE A 14 -5.47 -50.09 5.98
CA ILE A 14 -4.71 -48.92 6.41
C ILE A 14 -5.11 -48.45 7.81
N SER A 15 -4.12 -48.15 8.65
CA SER A 15 -4.38 -47.57 9.96
C SER A 15 -4.85 -46.10 9.85
N PRO A 16 -5.68 -45.61 10.79
CA PRO A 16 -6.14 -44.23 10.78
C PRO A 16 -5.02 -43.19 10.77
N SER A 17 -3.92 -43.46 11.49
CA SER A 17 -2.75 -42.56 11.55
C SER A 17 -1.98 -42.53 10.22
N GLU A 18 -1.86 -43.67 9.55
CA GLU A 18 -1.18 -43.76 8.25
C GLU A 18 -2.02 -43.11 7.14
N ALA A 19 -3.34 -43.25 7.20
CA ALA A 19 -4.25 -42.60 6.26
C ALA A 19 -4.20 -41.06 6.35
N GLU A 20 -4.18 -40.53 7.58
CA GLU A 20 -4.02 -39.08 7.82
C GLU A 20 -2.65 -38.60 7.31
N ARG A 21 -1.57 -39.33 7.61
CA ARG A 21 -0.22 -39.00 7.12
C ARG A 21 -0.18 -38.90 5.59
N ARG A 22 -0.70 -39.92 4.90
CA ARG A 22 -0.76 -39.94 3.42
C ARG A 22 -1.63 -38.84 2.85
N TYR A 23 -2.72 -38.47 3.53
CA TYR A 23 -3.55 -37.37 3.07
C TYR A 23 -2.85 -36.01 3.21
N GLN A 24 -2.10 -35.78 4.28
CA GLN A 24 -1.30 -34.56 4.42
C GLN A 24 -0.18 -34.49 3.38
N GLU A 25 0.47 -35.61 3.08
CA GLU A 25 1.44 -35.71 1.99
C GLU A 25 0.79 -35.39 0.64
N TYR A 26 -0.36 -36.01 0.35
CA TYR A 26 -1.14 -35.71 -0.84
C TYR A 26 -1.49 -34.22 -0.96
N LYS A 27 -1.97 -33.59 0.12
CA LYS A 27 -2.29 -32.16 0.09
C LYS A 27 -1.07 -31.31 -0.20
N THR A 28 0.06 -31.61 0.44
CA THR A 28 1.31 -30.85 0.26
C THR A 28 1.84 -30.98 -1.16
N GLU A 29 1.87 -32.20 -1.69
CA GLU A 29 2.31 -32.48 -3.07
C GLU A 29 1.36 -31.87 -4.09
N TYR A 30 0.05 -31.98 -3.85
CA TYR A 30 -0.98 -31.37 -4.71
C TYR A 30 -0.82 -29.86 -4.78
N ILE A 31 -0.68 -29.18 -3.63
CA ILE A 31 -0.49 -27.72 -3.59
C ILE A 31 0.80 -27.34 -4.32
N THR A 32 1.88 -28.07 -4.11
CA THR A 32 3.18 -27.81 -4.75
C THR A 32 3.10 -27.98 -6.27
N THR A 33 2.49 -29.07 -6.72
CA THR A 33 2.27 -29.37 -8.15
C THR A 33 1.38 -28.31 -8.79
N GLN A 34 0.28 -27.91 -8.15
CA GLN A 34 -0.63 -26.88 -8.66
C GLN A 34 0.06 -25.52 -8.75
N LYS A 35 0.85 -25.12 -7.74
CA LYS A 35 1.64 -23.88 -7.80
C LYS A 35 2.63 -23.88 -8.95
N ARG A 36 3.33 -25.00 -9.18
CA ARG A 36 4.27 -25.14 -10.30
C ARG A 36 3.54 -25.09 -11.64
N ALA A 37 2.46 -25.85 -11.81
CA ALA A 37 1.68 -25.86 -13.04
C ALA A 37 1.11 -24.48 -13.38
N TYR A 38 0.60 -23.75 -12.37
CA TYR A 38 0.13 -22.38 -12.55
C TYR A 38 1.26 -21.44 -12.96
N PHE A 39 2.42 -21.52 -12.30
CA PHE A 39 3.58 -20.72 -12.67
C PHE A 39 4.06 -21.03 -14.09
N ASP A 40 4.19 -22.29 -14.47
CA ASP A 40 4.65 -22.68 -15.80
C ASP A 40 3.72 -22.19 -16.92
N LEU A 41 2.41 -22.13 -16.64
CA LEU A 41 1.42 -21.59 -17.57
C LEU A 41 1.56 -20.08 -17.76
N HIS A 42 1.89 -19.32 -16.71
CA HIS A 42 1.81 -17.86 -16.70
C HIS A 42 3.16 -17.13 -16.61
N LYS A 43 4.29 -17.83 -16.45
CA LYS A 43 5.64 -17.22 -16.25
C LYS A 43 6.10 -16.28 -17.36
N ASN A 44 5.51 -16.38 -18.55
CA ASN A 44 5.83 -15.51 -19.69
C ASN A 44 4.82 -14.36 -19.86
N GLU A 45 3.79 -14.28 -19.02
CA GLU A 45 2.79 -13.21 -19.09
C GLU A 45 3.24 -11.99 -18.30
N ASP A 46 3.10 -10.81 -18.90
CA ASP A 46 3.60 -9.54 -18.34
C ASP A 46 3.02 -9.24 -16.97
N TRP A 47 1.72 -9.52 -16.74
CA TRP A 47 1.08 -9.22 -15.46
C TRP A 47 1.69 -10.00 -14.27
N LEU A 48 2.23 -11.20 -14.51
CA LEU A 48 2.89 -12.00 -13.48
C LEU A 48 4.33 -11.51 -13.30
N ASN A 49 5.01 -11.19 -14.39
CA ASN A 49 6.36 -10.64 -14.36
C ASN A 49 6.41 -9.28 -13.66
N ASP A 50 5.45 -8.39 -13.92
CA ASP A 50 5.36 -7.08 -13.26
C ASP A 50 5.05 -7.18 -11.75
N LYS A 51 4.65 -8.35 -11.26
CA LYS A 51 4.43 -8.61 -9.83
C LYS A 51 5.60 -9.29 -9.12
N TYR A 52 6.37 -10.11 -9.83
CA TYR A 52 7.34 -11.02 -9.20
C TYR A 52 8.72 -11.06 -9.87
N HIS A 53 8.85 -10.63 -11.12
CA HIS A 53 10.11 -10.69 -11.85
C HIS A 53 11.00 -9.49 -11.46
N PRO A 54 12.22 -9.71 -10.92
CA PRO A 54 13.03 -8.65 -10.31
C PRO A 54 13.40 -7.54 -11.30
N THR A 55 13.68 -7.88 -12.57
CA THR A 55 13.99 -6.88 -13.60
C THR A 55 12.78 -6.04 -13.96
N ASN A 56 11.58 -6.63 -14.04
CA ASN A 56 10.36 -5.91 -14.39
C ASN A 56 9.94 -4.99 -13.25
N LEU A 57 10.08 -5.45 -12.01
CA LEU A 57 9.77 -4.69 -10.80
C LEU A 57 10.52 -3.35 -10.76
N LEU A 58 11.75 -3.27 -11.27
CA LEU A 58 12.48 -2.00 -11.37
C LEU A 58 11.70 -0.95 -12.19
N SER A 59 11.18 -1.35 -13.35
CA SER A 59 10.37 -0.47 -14.20
C SER A 59 9.00 -0.13 -13.58
N VAL A 60 8.41 -1.07 -12.85
CA VAL A 60 7.14 -0.86 -12.12
C VAL A 60 7.34 0.16 -11.00
N ILE A 61 8.43 0.06 -10.24
CA ILE A 61 8.80 0.99 -9.17
C ILE A 61 9.02 2.39 -9.75
N GLU A 62 9.78 2.51 -10.84
CA GLU A 62 10.04 3.79 -11.50
C GLU A 62 8.72 4.46 -11.96
N ARG A 63 7.87 3.72 -12.68
CA ARG A 63 6.56 4.20 -13.14
C ARG A 63 5.66 4.61 -11.98
N ARG A 64 5.62 3.82 -10.90
CA ARG A 64 4.87 4.14 -9.68
C ARG A 64 5.38 5.43 -9.07
N ASN A 65 6.69 5.57 -8.90
CA ASN A 65 7.30 6.74 -8.27
C ASN A 65 6.99 8.02 -9.06
N GLU A 66 7.11 7.97 -10.39
CA GLU A 66 6.79 9.12 -11.22
C GLU A 66 5.30 9.50 -11.15
N ARG A 67 4.42 8.51 -11.17
CA ARG A 67 2.99 8.74 -10.95
C ARG A 67 2.73 9.40 -9.59
N CYS A 68 3.37 8.93 -8.53
CA CYS A 68 3.23 9.52 -7.19
C CYS A 68 3.69 10.98 -7.15
N LYS A 69 4.80 11.33 -7.82
CA LYS A 69 5.28 12.72 -7.90
C LYS A 69 4.29 13.64 -8.61
N VAL A 70 3.71 13.19 -9.73
CA VAL A 70 2.69 13.96 -10.45
C VAL A 70 1.45 14.15 -9.57
N MET A 71 0.94 13.06 -8.98
CA MET A 71 -0.24 13.12 -8.10
C MET A 71 -0.02 14.00 -6.86
N ALA A 72 1.20 14.00 -6.29
CA ALA A 72 1.54 14.87 -5.16
C ALA A 72 1.50 16.35 -5.55
N LYS A 73 2.03 16.71 -6.74
CA LYS A 73 1.96 18.09 -7.24
C LYS A 73 0.51 18.55 -7.42
N ASP A 74 -0.32 17.72 -8.04
CA ASP A 74 -1.75 18.02 -8.24
C ASP A 74 -2.48 18.16 -6.90
N PHE A 75 -2.20 17.25 -5.95
CA PHE A 75 -2.76 17.30 -4.61
C PHE A 75 -2.44 18.61 -3.88
N PHE A 76 -1.18 19.08 -3.93
CA PHE A 76 -0.79 20.32 -3.26
C PHE A 76 -1.37 21.55 -3.95
N LEU A 77 -1.52 21.52 -5.27
CA LEU A 77 -2.21 22.60 -5.99
C LEU A 77 -3.66 22.71 -5.53
N ASP A 78 -4.38 21.59 -5.44
CA ASP A 78 -5.76 21.57 -4.93
C ASP A 78 -5.85 22.00 -3.47
N LEU A 79 -4.88 21.61 -2.64
CA LEU A 79 -4.81 22.01 -1.24
C LEU A 79 -4.59 23.53 -1.09
N GLN A 80 -3.69 24.12 -1.90
CA GLN A 80 -3.42 25.57 -1.92
C GLN A 80 -4.59 26.38 -2.45
N ASN A 81 -5.36 25.82 -3.39
CA ASN A 81 -6.56 26.45 -3.95
C ASN A 81 -7.80 26.27 -3.06
N GLY A 82 -7.73 25.40 -2.04
CA GLY A 82 -8.88 25.06 -1.19
C GLY A 82 -9.94 24.21 -1.89
N THR A 83 -9.59 23.55 -3.01
CA THR A 83 -10.47 22.69 -3.81
C THR A 83 -10.31 21.21 -3.49
N LEU A 84 -9.40 20.86 -2.56
CA LEU A 84 -9.11 19.48 -2.19
C LEU A 84 -10.35 18.78 -1.59
N ASP A 85 -10.77 17.71 -2.26
CA ASP A 85 -11.75 16.75 -1.73
C ASP A 85 -11.07 15.78 -0.74
N LEU A 86 -11.59 15.69 0.50
CA LEU A 86 -11.09 14.80 1.55
C LEU A 86 -11.80 13.42 1.58
N GLY A 87 -12.61 13.11 0.56
CA GLY A 87 -13.34 11.85 0.46
C GLY A 87 -12.44 10.59 0.48
N PRO A 88 -12.99 9.42 0.84
CA PRO A 88 -12.24 8.17 1.01
C PRO A 88 -11.78 7.52 -0.31
N GLY A 89 -12.22 8.03 -1.47
CA GLY A 89 -11.88 7.50 -2.78
C GLY A 89 -10.42 7.74 -3.19
N ILE A 90 -9.88 6.78 -3.96
CA ILE A 90 -8.53 6.87 -4.52
C ILE A 90 -8.37 8.00 -5.54
N THR A 91 -9.44 8.35 -6.26
CA THR A 91 -9.50 9.54 -7.12
C THR A 91 -10.52 10.54 -6.56
N ALA A 92 -10.26 11.84 -6.75
CA ALA A 92 -11.21 12.89 -6.44
C ALA A 92 -12.53 12.63 -7.20
N GLY A 93 -13.67 12.64 -6.49
CA GLY A 93 -14.99 12.45 -7.09
C GLY A 93 -15.45 10.99 -7.35
N ALA A 94 -14.67 9.97 -6.95
CA ALA A 94 -15.01 8.55 -7.13
C ALA A 94 -16.31 8.07 -6.44
N VAL A 95 -16.98 8.93 -5.67
CA VAL A 95 -18.24 8.64 -4.98
C VAL A 95 -19.44 8.62 -5.95
N SER A 96 -19.24 8.91 -7.23
CA SER A 96 -20.30 8.96 -8.25
C SER A 96 -20.21 7.86 -9.30
N LYS A 97 -20.22 6.58 -8.90
CA LYS A 97 -20.65 5.49 -9.79
C LYS A 97 -21.12 4.26 -9.00
N PRO A 98 -22.44 4.07 -8.78
CA PRO A 98 -22.97 2.75 -8.45
C PRO A 98 -22.85 1.86 -9.70
N GLY A 99 -22.63 0.56 -9.48
CA GLY A 99 -22.08 -0.39 -10.43
C GLY A 99 -22.68 -0.39 -11.84
N SER A 100 -21.81 -0.37 -12.85
CA SER A 100 -22.13 -0.87 -14.18
C SER A 100 -21.62 -2.31 -14.24
N GLY A 101 -22.54 -3.23 -13.96
CA GLY A 101 -22.37 -4.65 -14.19
C GLY A 101 -23.63 -5.16 -14.88
N GLY A 102 -23.45 -5.82 -16.03
CA GLY A 102 -24.48 -6.61 -16.70
C GLY A 102 -25.13 -5.94 -17.89
N ASP A 103 -24.51 -6.06 -19.07
CA ASP A 103 -25.24 -6.08 -20.33
C ASP A 103 -26.13 -7.33 -20.33
N GLY A 104 -27.40 -7.12 -20.00
CA GLY A 104 -28.46 -8.12 -20.03
C GLY A 104 -29.68 -7.52 -20.71
N ASN A 105 -29.72 -7.66 -22.02
CA ASN A 105 -30.83 -7.28 -22.90
C ASN A 105 -32.09 -8.11 -22.59
N SER A 106 -33.18 -7.48 -22.15
CA SER A 106 -34.53 -8.00 -22.33
C SER A 106 -35.57 -6.88 -22.32
N ASP A 107 -36.15 -6.62 -23.49
CA ASP A 107 -37.36 -5.81 -23.70
C ASP A 107 -38.61 -6.50 -23.14
N GLY A 108 -39.59 -5.70 -22.70
CA GLY A 108 -40.95 -6.18 -22.41
C GLY A 108 -41.80 -5.22 -21.57
N ASP A 109 -42.55 -4.36 -22.26
CA ASP A 109 -43.59 -3.45 -21.75
C ASP A 109 -44.58 -4.07 -20.74
N MET A 110 -45.08 -3.26 -19.79
CA MET A 110 -46.51 -3.11 -19.51
C MET A 110 -46.77 -1.86 -18.62
N ASP A 111 -47.72 -1.07 -19.10
CA ASP A 111 -48.30 0.17 -18.60
C ASP A 111 -49.19 -0.01 -17.35
N SER A 112 -49.14 0.92 -16.39
CA SER A 112 -50.31 1.28 -15.56
C SER A 112 -50.12 2.58 -14.77
N ASP A 113 -51.22 3.31 -14.66
CA ASP A 113 -51.34 4.76 -14.65
C ASP A 113 -51.72 5.33 -13.25
N LYS A 114 -51.30 6.59 -13.00
CA LYS A 114 -51.79 7.62 -12.03
C LYS A 114 -51.73 7.43 -10.48
N ARG A 115 -50.98 8.34 -9.83
CA ARG A 115 -51.54 9.54 -9.12
C ARG A 115 -50.47 10.54 -8.67
N ARG A 116 -50.67 11.83 -8.98
CA ARG A 116 -49.87 13.00 -8.57
C ARG A 116 -50.20 13.43 -7.13
N LYS A 117 -49.23 13.94 -6.35
CA LYS A 117 -49.15 15.35 -5.84
C LYS A 117 -48.00 15.58 -4.83
N HIS A 118 -47.13 16.54 -5.20
CA HIS A 118 -46.24 17.45 -4.45
C HIS A 118 -45.82 17.18 -2.98
N GLY A 119 -44.53 17.38 -2.71
CA GLY A 119 -44.03 17.64 -1.36
C GLY A 119 -42.50 17.71 -1.28
N LYS A 120 -41.96 18.91 -1.48
CA LYS A 120 -40.62 19.37 -1.13
C LYS A 120 -40.18 18.83 0.25
N ASP A 121 -39.02 18.19 0.32
CA ASP A 121 -38.04 18.52 1.35
C ASP A 121 -36.62 18.07 0.97
N SER A 122 -35.74 19.06 1.06
CA SER A 122 -34.33 19.01 0.79
C SER A 122 -33.61 18.38 1.99
N SER A 123 -33.08 17.17 1.85
CA SER A 123 -32.16 16.59 2.84
C SER A 123 -31.30 15.46 2.26
N LYS A 124 -30.74 15.63 1.06
CA LYS A 124 -29.65 14.76 0.56
C LYS A 124 -28.31 15.44 0.78
N GLY A 125 -27.81 15.35 2.01
CA GLY A 125 -26.48 15.83 2.37
C GLY A 125 -25.67 14.89 3.28
N ALA A 126 -26.19 13.70 3.62
CA ALA A 126 -25.61 12.87 4.67
C ALA A 126 -25.21 11.43 4.25
N ASP A 127 -25.46 10.99 3.02
CA ASP A 127 -25.19 9.60 2.59
C ASP A 127 -23.91 9.41 1.75
N SER A 128 -23.01 10.40 1.74
CA SER A 128 -21.77 10.35 0.91
C SER A 128 -20.64 9.50 1.51
N LEU A 129 -20.79 8.99 2.74
CA LEU A 129 -19.81 8.16 3.46
C LEU A 129 -20.26 6.70 3.69
N SER A 130 -21.45 6.33 3.22
CA SER A 130 -22.13 5.07 3.59
C SER A 130 -21.41 3.80 3.12
N GLY A 131 -20.61 3.85 2.04
CA GLY A 131 -19.96 2.66 1.47
C GLY A 131 -18.53 2.38 1.92
N ALA A 132 -17.89 3.29 2.67
CA ALA A 132 -16.49 3.12 3.07
C ALA A 132 -16.39 2.20 4.31
N PRO A 133 -15.42 1.26 4.33
CA PRO A 133 -15.14 0.46 5.52
C PRO A 133 -14.87 1.35 6.75
N LYS A 134 -15.31 0.90 7.92
CA LYS A 134 -15.17 1.67 9.16
C LYS A 134 -14.01 1.15 10.01
N ALA A 135 -13.20 2.08 10.52
CA ALA A 135 -12.17 1.81 11.51
C ALA A 135 -12.78 1.51 12.88
N HIS A 136 -11.96 1.03 13.82
CA HIS A 136 -12.40 0.85 15.20
C HIS A 136 -12.80 2.21 15.82
N PRO A 137 -13.88 2.31 16.64
CA PRO A 137 -14.36 3.59 17.18
C PRO A 137 -13.33 4.42 17.95
N VAL A 138 -12.38 3.75 18.62
CA VAL A 138 -11.24 4.39 19.31
C VAL A 138 -10.45 5.35 18.41
N SER A 139 -10.46 5.14 17.09
CA SER A 139 -9.83 6.04 16.11
C SER A 139 -10.36 7.47 16.14
N SER A 140 -11.59 7.69 16.61
CA SER A 140 -12.21 9.01 16.73
C SER A 140 -11.93 9.71 18.06
N GLU A 141 -11.21 9.06 18.98
CA GLU A 141 -10.81 9.68 20.25
C GLU A 141 -9.76 10.77 20.02
N SER A 142 -9.88 11.90 20.73
CA SER A 142 -8.92 13.01 20.63
C SER A 142 -7.47 12.58 20.90
N ARG A 143 -7.27 11.71 21.91
CA ARG A 143 -5.95 11.11 22.20
C ARG A 143 -5.41 10.34 20.99
N ARG A 144 -6.25 9.56 20.32
CA ARG A 144 -5.85 8.72 19.20
C ARG A 144 -5.58 9.56 17.95
N ILE A 145 -6.40 10.59 17.69
CA ILE A 145 -6.19 11.55 16.60
C ILE A 145 -4.81 12.20 16.72
N GLN A 146 -4.42 12.63 17.93
CA GLN A 146 -3.12 13.25 18.15
C GLN A 146 -1.96 12.29 17.82
N ALA A 147 -2.03 11.05 18.32
CA ALA A 147 -1.02 10.03 18.03
C ALA A 147 -0.98 9.67 16.54
N ASP A 148 -2.14 9.57 15.89
CA ASP A 148 -2.26 9.27 14.47
C ASP A 148 -1.68 10.39 13.59
N ILE A 149 -1.80 11.66 13.97
CA ILE A 149 -1.16 12.78 13.24
C ILE A 149 0.36 12.59 13.23
N GLU A 150 0.96 12.33 14.39
CA GLU A 150 2.41 12.13 14.49
C GLU A 150 2.88 10.93 13.66
N HIS A 151 2.15 9.81 13.77
CA HIS A 151 2.49 8.57 13.09
C HIS A 151 2.32 8.69 11.56
N THR A 152 1.22 9.29 11.11
CA THR A 152 0.95 9.49 9.68
C THR A 152 1.91 10.49 9.06
N LEU A 153 2.33 11.54 9.77
CA LEU A 153 3.38 12.44 9.29
C LEU A 153 4.74 11.73 9.15
N ALA A 154 5.08 10.83 10.07
CA ALA A 154 6.28 10.00 9.93
C ALA A 154 6.21 9.10 8.68
N LEU A 155 5.05 8.50 8.41
CA LEU A 155 4.82 7.72 7.19
C LEU A 155 4.96 8.58 5.94
N VAL A 156 4.37 9.78 5.90
CA VAL A 156 4.52 10.70 4.76
C VAL A 156 5.98 10.99 4.46
N ARG A 157 6.77 11.39 5.46
CA ARG A 157 8.21 11.68 5.27
C ARG A 157 8.95 10.48 4.69
N LYS A 158 8.68 9.29 5.23
CA LYS A 158 9.32 8.06 4.76
C LYS A 158 8.95 7.73 3.32
N LEU A 159 7.65 7.74 3.01
CA LEU A 159 7.13 7.32 1.71
C LEU A 159 7.46 8.32 0.60
N ASP A 160 7.54 9.61 0.93
CA ASP A 160 8.03 10.65 0.04
C ASP A 160 9.51 10.42 -0.28
N ALA A 161 10.35 10.16 0.73
CA ALA A 161 11.77 9.88 0.54
C ALA A 161 12.00 8.64 -0.34
N GLU A 162 11.26 7.55 -0.10
CA GLU A 162 11.32 6.33 -0.92
C GLU A 162 10.92 6.55 -2.38
N LYS A 163 10.04 7.52 -2.64
CA LYS A 163 9.49 7.81 -3.98
C LYS A 163 10.10 9.04 -4.65
N GLY A 164 11.00 9.74 -3.95
CA GLY A 164 11.64 10.97 -4.43
C GLY A 164 10.66 12.14 -4.60
N ILE A 165 9.69 12.28 -3.70
CA ILE A 165 8.80 13.44 -3.65
C ILE A 165 9.45 14.50 -2.77
N GLU A 166 9.68 15.69 -3.34
CA GLU A 166 10.32 16.81 -2.68
C GLU A 166 9.33 17.97 -2.51
N GLY A 167 9.60 18.88 -1.56
CA GLY A 167 8.80 20.08 -1.34
C GLY A 167 7.41 19.84 -0.74
N ASN A 168 7.19 18.71 -0.07
CA ASN A 168 5.92 18.42 0.59
C ASN A 168 5.70 19.37 1.80
N VAL A 169 4.67 20.22 1.73
CA VAL A 169 4.29 21.18 2.77
C VAL A 169 3.84 20.48 4.07
N LEU A 170 3.29 19.26 3.98
CA LEU A 170 2.93 18.44 5.14
C LEU A 170 4.17 17.91 5.88
N SER A 171 5.28 17.74 5.17
CA SER A 171 6.55 17.25 5.72
C SER A 171 7.48 18.37 6.17
N SER A 172 7.26 19.60 5.70
CA SER A 172 8.09 20.80 5.94
C SER A 172 7.97 21.31 7.38
N GLY A 173 8.41 20.50 8.33
CA GLY A 173 8.84 20.97 9.64
C GLY A 173 10.34 21.14 9.61
N ASP A 174 10.80 22.38 9.67
CA ASP A 174 12.19 22.76 9.97
C ASP A 174 12.52 22.40 11.44
N HIS A 175 12.24 21.16 11.83
CA HIS A 175 12.41 20.58 13.16
C HIS A 175 13.70 19.78 13.29
N ASP A 176 14.61 19.87 12.30
CA ASP A 176 15.98 19.36 12.37
C ASP A 176 16.91 20.27 13.20
N LYS A 177 16.37 21.17 14.01
CA LYS A 177 17.12 21.82 15.10
C LYS A 177 16.78 21.14 16.44
N PRO A 178 17.66 20.25 16.94
CA PRO A 178 17.59 19.79 18.32
C PRO A 178 18.23 20.84 19.23
N ASP A 179 17.65 22.04 19.33
CA ASP A 179 18.01 22.98 20.39
C ASP A 179 16.98 24.10 20.50
N VAL A 180 16.14 24.03 21.54
CA VAL A 180 15.50 25.11 22.32
C VAL A 180 14.31 24.48 23.07
N ASP A 181 14.50 24.32 24.38
CA ASP A 181 13.52 24.12 25.44
C ASP A 181 12.13 23.57 25.08
N LYS A 182 12.01 22.24 25.18
CA LYS A 182 10.78 21.45 24.98
C LYS A 182 9.78 21.52 26.16
N SER A 183 9.92 22.48 27.07
CA SER A 183 9.12 22.54 28.31
C SER A 183 7.88 23.45 28.24
N HIS A 184 7.69 24.22 27.15
CA HIS A 184 6.58 25.18 27.04
C HIS A 184 5.65 25.07 25.82
N ILE A 185 5.83 24.08 24.93
CA ILE A 185 4.91 23.79 23.79
C ILE A 185 4.12 22.49 24.06
N GLY A 186 3.88 22.16 25.33
CA GLY A 186 3.43 20.83 25.76
C GLY A 186 1.92 20.54 25.69
N SER A 187 1.14 21.19 24.83
CA SER A 187 -0.33 20.97 24.82
C SER A 187 -1.05 21.16 23.48
N MET A 188 -0.43 21.78 22.49
CA MET A 188 -1.07 21.97 21.17
C MET A 188 -0.43 21.02 20.16
N GLY A 189 -1.26 20.22 19.50
CA GLY A 189 -0.83 19.29 18.46
C GLY A 189 -0.20 19.99 17.24
N PRO A 190 0.40 19.25 16.30
CA PRO A 190 0.98 19.82 15.08
C PRO A 190 -0.01 20.69 14.32
N ILE A 191 0.43 21.89 13.94
CA ILE A 191 -0.31 22.82 13.08
C ILE A 191 0.48 22.99 11.78
N ILE A 192 -0.17 22.77 10.64
CA ILE A 192 0.44 22.95 9.32
C ILE A 192 -0.20 24.15 8.63
N ILE A 193 0.61 25.14 8.27
CA ILE A 193 0.14 26.37 7.63
C ILE A 193 0.22 26.20 6.11
N ILE A 194 -0.93 26.14 5.46
CA ILE A 194 -1.07 26.17 4.00
C ILE A 194 -1.18 27.61 3.54
N ARG A 195 -0.23 28.06 2.73
CA ARG A 195 -0.24 29.37 2.07
C ARG A 195 -0.74 29.20 0.64
N GLY A 196 -2.00 29.54 0.41
CA GLY A 196 -2.59 29.63 -0.91
C GLY A 196 -2.25 30.95 -1.60
N LEU A 197 -2.71 31.12 -2.83
CA LEU A 197 -2.49 32.34 -3.62
C LEU A 197 -3.12 33.59 -2.98
N THR A 198 -4.26 33.42 -2.31
CA THR A 198 -5.07 34.51 -1.75
C THR A 198 -5.40 34.34 -0.26
N THR A 199 -5.15 33.16 0.32
CA THR A 199 -5.55 32.83 1.69
C THR A 199 -4.46 32.04 2.41
N VAL A 200 -4.42 32.16 3.73
CA VAL A 200 -3.58 31.33 4.61
C VAL A 200 -4.49 30.53 5.51
N LYS A 201 -4.30 29.21 5.55
CA LYS A 201 -5.10 28.29 6.36
C LYS A 201 -4.20 27.46 7.27
N GLY A 202 -4.49 27.45 8.57
CA GLY A 202 -3.88 26.51 9.50
C GLY A 202 -4.70 25.22 9.55
N LEU A 203 -4.07 24.08 9.29
CA LEU A 203 -4.67 22.75 9.47
C LEU A 203 -4.23 22.21 10.83
N GLU A 204 -5.20 21.78 11.63
CA GLU A 204 -4.97 21.15 12.94
C GLU A 204 -6.01 20.05 13.22
N GLY A 205 -5.71 19.19 14.18
CA GLY A 205 -6.62 18.14 14.66
C GLY A 205 -7.16 17.24 13.55
N VAL A 206 -8.49 17.04 13.53
CA VAL A 206 -9.17 16.13 12.60
C VAL A 206 -8.94 16.54 11.14
N GLU A 207 -8.95 17.84 10.84
CA GLU A 207 -8.78 18.33 9.47
C GLU A 207 -7.37 18.06 8.94
N LEU A 208 -6.35 18.26 9.78
CA LEU A 208 -4.99 17.90 9.45
C LEU A 208 -4.86 16.40 9.22
N LEU A 209 -5.38 15.58 10.13
CA LEU A 209 -5.32 14.13 10.01
C LEU A 209 -6.01 13.65 8.73
N ASP A 210 -7.19 14.17 8.39
CA ASP A 210 -7.91 13.78 7.17
C ASP A 210 -7.19 14.20 5.90
N THR A 211 -6.51 15.34 5.93
CA THR A 211 -5.65 15.78 4.82
C THR A 211 -4.49 14.79 4.63
N ILE A 212 -3.82 14.40 5.71
CA ILE A 212 -2.69 13.44 5.66
C ILE A 212 -3.16 12.05 5.22
N LEU A 213 -4.27 11.55 5.76
CA LEU A 213 -4.84 10.26 5.38
C LEU A 213 -5.26 10.23 3.91
N THR A 214 -5.81 11.34 3.40
CA THR A 214 -6.15 11.48 1.98
C THR A 214 -4.88 11.48 1.13
N TYR A 215 -3.82 12.17 1.56
CA TYR A 215 -2.52 12.17 0.88
C TYR A 215 -1.92 10.75 0.82
N LEU A 216 -1.81 10.07 1.97
CA LEU A 216 -1.31 8.70 2.08
C LEU A 216 -2.08 7.73 1.17
N TRP A 217 -3.41 7.83 1.14
CA TRP A 217 -4.22 6.97 0.29
C TRP A 217 -4.04 7.26 -1.19
N ARG A 218 -4.22 8.52 -1.61
CA ARG A 218 -4.23 8.89 -3.04
C ARG A 218 -2.85 8.79 -3.67
N ILE A 219 -1.80 9.27 -3.00
CA ILE A 219 -0.46 9.30 -3.56
C ILE A 219 0.24 7.95 -3.34
N HIS A 220 0.18 7.40 -2.13
CA HIS A 220 0.97 6.22 -1.77
C HIS A 220 0.20 4.91 -1.75
N GLY A 221 -1.13 4.93 -1.88
CA GLY A 221 -1.95 3.72 -1.79
C GLY A 221 -1.98 3.12 -0.38
N VAL A 222 -1.79 3.96 0.64
CA VAL A 222 -1.78 3.57 2.05
C VAL A 222 -3.17 3.76 2.66
N ASP A 223 -3.81 2.64 3.02
CA ASP A 223 -5.02 2.63 3.83
C ASP A 223 -4.61 2.49 5.30
N TYR A 224 -4.38 3.63 5.96
CA TYR A 224 -3.85 3.70 7.31
C TYR A 224 -4.69 2.89 8.31
N TYR A 225 -6.01 3.12 8.35
CA TYR A 225 -6.90 2.40 9.27
C TYR A 225 -7.23 0.98 8.81
N GLY A 226 -7.04 0.66 7.53
CA GLY A 226 -7.11 -0.70 7.00
C GLY A 226 -5.83 -1.52 7.20
N THR A 227 -4.77 -0.93 7.77
CA THR A 227 -3.43 -1.56 7.93
C THR A 227 -2.96 -2.21 6.63
N SER A 228 -3.00 -1.47 5.52
CA SER A 228 -2.56 -2.01 4.24
C SER A 228 -1.93 -0.95 3.35
N GLU A 229 -0.96 -1.38 2.53
CA GLU A 229 -0.30 -0.59 1.50
C GLU A 229 -0.38 -1.37 0.20
N SER A 230 -0.76 -0.70 -0.89
CA SER A 230 -0.79 -1.30 -2.23
C SER A 230 -0.38 -0.30 -3.30
N HIS A 231 0.53 -0.72 -4.19
CA HIS A 231 0.92 0.08 -5.35
C HIS A 231 -0.19 0.20 -6.42
N GLU A 232 -1.21 -0.65 -6.34
CA GLU A 232 -2.42 -0.64 -7.17
C GLU A 232 -3.67 -0.49 -6.29
N ALA A 233 -3.63 0.43 -5.32
CA ALA A 233 -4.77 0.75 -4.48
C ALA A 233 -6.02 1.12 -5.31
N LYS A 234 -7.16 0.57 -4.92
CA LYS A 234 -8.47 0.76 -5.59
C LYS A 234 -9.56 0.90 -4.54
N GLY A 235 -10.62 1.62 -4.90
CA GLY A 235 -11.81 1.75 -4.04
C GLY A 235 -11.68 2.83 -2.97
N LEU A 236 -12.17 2.50 -1.77
CA LEU A 236 -12.33 3.41 -0.64
C LEU A 236 -11.42 2.97 0.51
N ARG A 237 -10.68 3.91 1.11
CA ARG A 237 -9.94 3.66 2.37
C ARG A 237 -10.88 3.51 3.56
N HIS A 238 -10.40 2.92 4.64
CA HIS A 238 -11.12 2.89 5.92
C HIS A 238 -11.29 4.31 6.48
N VAL A 239 -12.48 4.60 7.01
CA VAL A 239 -12.81 5.90 7.64
C VAL A 239 -13.17 5.72 9.11
N ARG A 240 -12.94 6.77 9.90
CA ARG A 240 -13.34 6.80 11.31
C ARG A 240 -14.86 6.73 11.46
N VAL A 241 -15.32 6.28 12.63
CA VAL A 241 -16.75 6.21 12.99
C VAL A 241 -17.19 7.56 13.56
N ASP A 242 -18.38 8.01 13.22
CA ASP A 242 -18.93 9.25 13.78
C ASP A 242 -19.26 9.06 15.27
N ASN A 243 -18.82 10.00 16.12
CA ASN A 243 -18.99 9.94 17.58
C ASN A 243 -20.46 9.88 18.08
N LYS A 244 -21.45 10.02 17.19
CA LYS A 244 -22.87 9.94 17.57
C LYS A 244 -23.38 8.53 17.82
N THR A 245 -22.64 7.48 17.43
CA THR A 245 -23.14 6.09 17.47
C THR A 245 -22.43 5.16 18.47
N SER A 246 -21.37 5.59 19.15
CA SER A 246 -20.58 4.70 20.03
C SER A 246 -20.88 4.95 21.51
N SER A 247 -21.80 4.17 22.08
CA SER A 247 -22.12 4.17 23.52
C SER A 247 -21.78 2.84 24.20
N THR A 248 -20.69 2.20 23.80
CA THR A 248 -20.20 0.97 24.42
C THR A 248 -18.70 1.06 24.63
N SER A 249 -18.27 0.81 25.87
CA SER A 249 -16.86 0.62 26.22
C SER A 249 -16.33 -0.60 25.46
N ASP A 250 -15.58 -0.37 24.38
CA ASP A 250 -15.14 -1.42 23.47
C ASP A 250 -13.99 -2.23 24.05
N VAL A 251 -14.27 -3.50 24.35
CA VAL A 251 -13.40 -4.48 25.04
C VAL A 251 -12.12 -4.80 24.26
N ASN A 252 -11.90 -4.21 23.08
CA ASN A 252 -10.80 -4.52 22.18
C ASN A 252 -10.02 -3.30 21.65
N ALA A 253 -10.26 -2.11 22.23
CA ALA A 253 -9.64 -0.87 21.76
C ALA A 253 -8.11 -0.92 21.85
N ALA A 254 -7.56 -1.35 22.99
CA ALA A 254 -6.11 -1.38 23.22
C ALA A 254 -5.38 -2.37 22.28
N ASP A 255 -5.95 -3.54 22.03
CA ASP A 255 -5.36 -4.53 21.13
C ASP A 255 -5.41 -4.05 19.67
N TRP A 256 -6.49 -3.36 19.27
CA TRP A 256 -6.58 -2.74 17.96
C TRP A 256 -5.54 -1.63 17.77
N GLU A 257 -5.39 -0.74 18.76
CA GLU A 257 -4.36 0.31 18.75
C GLU A 257 -2.97 -0.30 18.62
N LYS A 258 -2.66 -1.29 19.47
CA LYS A 258 -1.37 -1.98 19.44
C LYS A 258 -1.09 -2.62 18.08
N LYS A 259 -2.08 -3.25 17.46
CA LYS A 259 -1.94 -3.87 16.14
C LYS A 259 -1.65 -2.82 15.07
N LEU A 260 -2.41 -1.72 15.07
CA LEU A 260 -2.23 -0.61 14.13
C LEU A 260 -0.83 0.00 14.27
N ASP A 261 -0.42 0.28 15.51
CA ASP A 261 0.87 0.91 15.80
C ASP A 261 2.03 -0.02 15.45
N THR A 262 1.95 -1.30 15.81
CA THR A 262 2.99 -2.29 15.48
C THR A 262 3.17 -2.41 13.97
N PHE A 263 2.06 -2.51 13.22
CA PHE A 263 2.10 -2.65 11.76
C PHE A 263 2.81 -1.46 11.09
N TRP A 264 2.41 -0.24 11.45
CA TRP A 264 3.00 0.96 10.85
C TRP A 264 4.40 1.26 11.37
N GLN A 265 4.73 0.89 12.62
CA GLN A 265 6.09 0.98 13.14
C GLN A 265 7.05 0.02 12.43
N GLU A 266 6.61 -1.21 12.15
CA GLU A 266 7.37 -2.15 11.31
C GLU A 266 7.58 -1.58 9.91
N ARG A 267 6.55 -0.96 9.31
CA ARG A 267 6.68 -0.29 8.01
C ARG A 267 7.64 0.90 8.05
N LEU A 268 7.64 1.68 9.13
CA LEU A 268 8.57 2.79 9.37
C LEU A 268 10.01 2.34 9.61
N ASN A 269 10.23 1.12 10.07
CA ASN A 269 11.57 0.55 10.23
C ASN A 269 12.03 -0.25 8.99
N GLY A 270 11.09 -0.77 8.20
CA GLY A 270 11.36 -1.61 7.02
C GLY A 270 11.76 -0.86 5.76
N GLN A 271 11.61 -1.49 4.61
CA GLN A 271 11.82 -0.88 3.30
C GLN A 271 10.51 -0.90 2.51
N ASP A 272 10.51 -0.21 1.37
CA ASP A 272 9.42 -0.31 0.40
C ASP A 272 9.17 -1.78 0.01
N PRO A 273 7.92 -2.28 0.12
CA PRO A 273 7.61 -3.67 -0.20
C PRO A 273 7.98 -4.07 -1.64
N LEU A 274 7.81 -3.17 -2.62
CA LEU A 274 8.18 -3.47 -4.00
C LEU A 274 9.70 -3.53 -4.18
N VAL A 275 10.44 -2.63 -3.53
CA VAL A 275 11.91 -2.65 -3.58
C VAL A 275 12.44 -3.93 -2.94
N THR A 276 11.86 -4.36 -1.83
CA THR A 276 12.22 -5.62 -1.16
C THR A 276 12.05 -6.83 -2.08
N LEU A 277 10.97 -6.86 -2.88
CA LEU A 277 10.71 -7.93 -3.86
C LEU A 277 11.73 -7.98 -5.00
N THR A 278 12.41 -6.88 -5.32
CA THR A 278 13.49 -6.90 -6.34
C THR A 278 14.68 -7.75 -5.89
N ALA A 279 14.87 -7.92 -4.56
CA ALA A 279 15.98 -8.66 -3.97
C ALA A 279 17.35 -8.27 -4.57
N LYS A 280 17.52 -6.99 -4.95
CA LYS A 280 18.66 -6.49 -5.73
C LYS A 280 20.00 -6.94 -5.15
N ASP A 281 20.25 -6.71 -3.86
CA ASP A 281 21.53 -7.06 -3.24
C ASP A 281 21.84 -8.57 -3.32
N LYS A 282 20.80 -9.42 -3.26
CA LYS A 282 20.98 -10.88 -3.39
C LYS A 282 21.29 -11.28 -4.84
N ILE A 283 20.66 -10.63 -5.81
CA ILE A 283 20.91 -10.86 -7.23
C ILE A 283 22.30 -10.37 -7.60
N ASP A 284 22.69 -9.18 -7.14
CA ASP A 284 24.01 -8.60 -7.39
C ASP A 284 25.11 -9.46 -6.76
N ALA A 285 24.92 -9.94 -5.52
CA ALA A 285 25.85 -10.87 -4.88
C ALA A 285 25.99 -12.18 -5.67
N ALA A 286 24.88 -12.80 -6.10
CA ALA A 286 24.91 -14.00 -6.92
C ALA A 286 25.56 -13.76 -8.29
N ALA A 287 25.35 -12.58 -8.89
CA ALA A 287 25.98 -12.20 -10.16
C ALA A 287 27.50 -12.07 -10.01
N VAL A 288 27.99 -11.51 -8.90
CA VAL A 288 29.43 -11.44 -8.60
C VAL A 288 30.03 -12.85 -8.48
N GLU A 289 29.38 -13.76 -7.76
CA GLU A 289 29.84 -15.17 -7.65
C GLU A 289 29.92 -15.86 -9.01
N VAL A 290 28.95 -15.63 -9.90
CA VAL A 290 28.94 -16.18 -11.26
C VAL A 290 30.05 -15.59 -12.13
N LEU A 291 30.38 -14.30 -11.93
CA LEU A 291 31.39 -13.59 -12.71
C LEU A 291 32.82 -13.82 -12.19
N GLU A 292 33.00 -14.17 -10.91
CA GLU A 292 34.32 -14.36 -10.28
C GLU A 292 35.28 -15.26 -11.08
N PRO A 293 34.87 -16.42 -11.64
CA PRO A 293 35.74 -17.28 -12.44
C PRO A 293 36.28 -16.62 -13.73
N TYR A 294 35.60 -15.57 -14.21
CA TYR A 294 35.96 -14.83 -15.42
C TYR A 294 36.86 -13.61 -15.14
N VAL A 295 37.14 -13.33 -13.87
CA VAL A 295 37.92 -12.17 -13.43
C VAL A 295 39.35 -12.58 -13.08
N ARG A 296 40.35 -12.03 -13.77
CA ARG A 296 41.77 -12.22 -13.41
C ARG A 296 42.30 -11.00 -12.64
N LYS A 297 42.85 -11.25 -11.46
CA LYS A 297 43.59 -10.24 -10.68
C LYS A 297 45.05 -10.23 -11.14
N ILE A 298 45.53 -9.06 -11.58
CA ILE A 298 46.90 -8.83 -12.01
C ILE A 298 47.52 -7.82 -11.03
N ARG A 299 48.72 -8.12 -10.52
CA ARG A 299 49.48 -7.15 -9.72
C ARG A 299 50.13 -6.15 -10.68
N ASP A 300 49.84 -4.87 -10.50
CA ASP A 300 50.54 -3.80 -11.22
C ASP A 300 51.82 -3.46 -10.45
N GLU A 301 52.97 -3.53 -11.13
CA GLU A 301 54.28 -3.24 -10.55
C GLU A 301 54.67 -1.75 -10.70
N SER A 302 53.85 -0.93 -11.38
CA SER A 302 54.24 0.42 -11.80
C SER A 302 53.66 1.57 -10.96
N MET A 303 52.67 1.33 -10.12
CA MET A 303 52.06 2.33 -9.24
C MET A 303 51.65 1.68 -7.92
N ASP A 304 52.42 1.93 -6.86
CA ASP A 304 52.07 1.75 -5.44
C ASP A 304 50.86 0.82 -5.15
N GLY A 305 51.04 -0.48 -5.38
CA GLY A 305 50.23 -1.54 -4.78
C GLY A 305 48.78 -1.71 -5.24
N ASN A 306 48.34 -1.06 -6.32
CA ASN A 306 46.98 -1.26 -6.83
C ASN A 306 46.84 -2.52 -7.71
N MET A 307 45.79 -3.31 -7.48
CA MET A 307 45.48 -4.50 -8.27
C MET A 307 44.70 -4.11 -9.54
N ALA A 308 45.24 -4.47 -10.72
CA ALA A 308 44.54 -4.37 -11.99
C ALA A 308 43.63 -5.58 -12.21
N VAL A 309 42.47 -5.37 -12.83
CA VAL A 309 41.46 -6.42 -13.07
C VAL A 309 41.19 -6.55 -14.56
N GLU A 310 41.33 -7.76 -15.11
CA GLU A 310 41.06 -8.07 -16.52
C GLU A 310 39.91 -9.08 -16.64
N LEU A 311 38.91 -8.77 -17.47
CA LEU A 311 37.78 -9.65 -17.80
C LEU A 311 38.19 -10.60 -18.92
N ARG A 312 38.05 -11.92 -18.70
CA ARG A 312 38.20 -12.91 -19.78
C ARG A 312 37.06 -12.76 -20.79
N ALA A 313 37.34 -12.15 -21.94
CA ALA A 313 36.51 -12.36 -23.12
C ALA A 313 36.62 -13.84 -23.53
N ALA A 314 35.56 -14.62 -23.32
CA ALA A 314 35.45 -15.98 -23.85
C ALA A 314 35.23 -15.91 -25.37
N LEU A 315 36.24 -15.50 -26.12
CA LEU A 315 36.31 -15.69 -27.56
C LEU A 315 36.72 -17.13 -27.86
N ASN A 316 35.82 -18.08 -27.61
CA ASN A 316 35.88 -19.38 -28.27
C ASN A 316 35.21 -19.26 -29.64
N PHE A 317 35.85 -18.53 -30.56
CA PHE A 317 35.63 -18.75 -31.99
C PHE A 317 36.32 -20.07 -32.35
N SER A 318 35.60 -21.19 -32.21
CA SER A 318 36.02 -22.44 -32.84
C SER A 318 35.73 -22.30 -34.33
N CYS A 319 36.75 -21.89 -35.08
CA CYS A 319 36.73 -22.01 -36.53
C CYS A 319 36.96 -23.50 -36.85
N SER A 320 35.96 -24.15 -37.44
CA SER A 320 36.09 -25.42 -38.15
C SER A 320 35.18 -25.37 -39.37
#